data_AF-A0A957EJD7-F1
#
_entry.id   AF-A0A957EJD7-F1
#
_cell.length_a   1.000
_cell.length_b   1.000
_cell.length_c   1.000
_cell.angle_alpha   90.00
_cell.angle_beta   90.00
_cell.angle_gamma   90.00
#
_symmetry.space_group_name_H-M   'P 1'
#
loop_
_entity.id
_entity.type
_entity.pdbx_description
1 polymer ?
#
loop_
_entity_poly.entity_id
_entity_poly.type
_entity_poly.pdbx_seq_one_letter_code
_entity_poly.pdbx_strand_id
1 'polypeptide(L)'
;MSDAQQTAVDKQTPPPGEAFWQALAGAIDPTAQKPKRREKIVSVRLESQNEPYYVLKQPETKTYLRLSEEDFALWWQMDGTRSIKDLLFYSLRRYRTL
;
A
#
# COMPACT_ATOMS: atom_id res chain seq x y z
N MET A 1 29.57 32.09 31.44
CA MET A 1 28.52 31.09 31.73
C MET A 1 27.20 31.75 31.41
N SER A 2 26.71 31.57 30.19
CA SER A 2 25.44 32.11 29.71
C SER A 2 24.58 30.93 29.31
N ASP A 3 23.38 30.90 29.87
CA ASP A 3 22.34 29.88 29.76
C ASP A 3 22.17 29.32 28.35
N ALA A 4 22.63 28.08 28.19
CA ALA A 4 22.08 27.16 27.21
C ALA A 4 21.01 26.35 27.95
N GLN A 5 19.76 26.84 27.96
CA GLN A 5 18.65 26.07 28.50
C GLN A 5 17.58 25.88 27.42
N GLN A 6 17.59 24.66 26.90
CA GLN A 6 16.47 23.87 26.39
C GLN A 6 15.24 24.65 25.87
N THR A 7 15.12 24.78 24.55
CA THR A 7 13.84 24.64 23.86
C THR A 7 13.48 23.16 23.78
N ALA A 8 13.02 22.60 24.90
CA ALA A 8 12.27 21.35 24.86
C ALA A 8 10.92 21.69 24.22
N VAL A 9 10.76 21.33 22.95
CA VAL A 9 9.50 21.42 22.22
C VAL A 9 8.48 20.57 22.97
N ASP A 10 7.66 21.25 23.78
CA ASP A 10 6.53 20.67 24.49
C ASP A 10 5.59 20.09 23.43
N LYS A 11 5.52 18.77 23.34
CA LYS A 11 4.54 18.10 22.49
C LYS A 11 3.20 18.20 23.22
N GLN A 12 2.53 19.35 23.12
CA GLN A 12 1.18 19.51 23.66
C GLN A 12 0.31 18.37 23.13
N THR A 13 -0.17 17.53 24.06
CA THR A 13 -1.16 16.51 23.74
C THR A 13 -2.43 17.26 23.33
N PRO A 14 -2.98 17.01 22.13
CA PRO A 14 -4.16 17.72 21.66
C PRO A 14 -5.31 17.51 22.65
N PRO A 15 -6.18 18.53 22.84
CA PRO A 15 -7.39 18.39 23.64
C PRO A 15 -8.16 17.12 23.27
N PRO A 16 -8.87 16.46 24.21
CA PRO A 16 -9.49 15.15 23.95
C PRO A 16 -10.40 15.09 22.71
N GLY A 17 -11.12 16.17 22.41
CA GLY A 17 -11.95 16.26 21.20
C GLY A 17 -11.14 16.33 19.91
N GLU A 18 -10.01 17.04 19.90
CA GLU A 18 -9.12 17.14 18.74
C GLU A 18 -8.37 15.81 18.51
N ALA A 19 -7.91 15.16 19.58
CA ALA A 19 -7.30 13.84 19.51
C ALA A 19 -8.25 12.80 18.89
N PHE A 20 -9.55 12.85 19.22
CA PHE A 20 -10.57 11.98 18.62
C PHE A 20 -10.70 12.20 17.11
N TRP A 21 -10.85 13.44 16.66
CA TRP A 21 -10.99 13.74 15.23
C TRP A 21 -9.71 13.43 14.43
N GLN A 22 -8.54 13.64 15.01
CA GLN A 22 -7.26 13.25 14.39
C GLN A 22 -7.15 11.72 14.25
N ALA A 23 -7.52 10.96 15.28
CA ALA A 23 -7.54 9.50 15.23
C ALA A 23 -8.55 8.99 14.19
N LEU A 24 -9.75 9.59 14.13
CA LEU A 24 -10.75 9.24 13.13
C LEU A 24 -10.26 9.54 11.71
N ALA A 25 -9.68 10.72 11.49
CA ALA A 25 -9.11 11.10 10.19
C ALA A 25 -8.05 10.10 9.71
N GLY A 26 -7.18 9.63 10.61
CA GLY A 26 -6.21 8.58 10.30
C GLY A 26 -6.86 7.22 10.04
N ALA A 27 -7.90 6.86 10.78
CA ALA A 27 -8.59 5.58 10.63
C ALA A 27 -9.41 5.47 9.32
N ILE A 28 -9.88 6.60 8.78
CA ILE A 28 -10.65 6.65 7.53
C ILE A 28 -9.80 6.99 6.30
N ASP A 29 -8.49 7.23 6.46
CA ASP A 29 -7.60 7.56 5.35
C ASP A 29 -7.39 6.34 4.44
N PRO A 30 -7.94 6.35 3.21
CA PRO A 30 -7.78 5.21 2.29
C PRO A 30 -6.32 5.01 1.89
N THR A 31 -5.50 6.07 1.88
CA THR A 31 -4.10 5.97 1.47
C THR A 31 -3.23 5.22 2.49
N ALA A 32 -3.66 5.19 3.76
CA ALA A 32 -3.04 4.45 4.84
C ALA A 32 -3.43 2.96 4.85
N GLN A 33 -4.42 2.54 4.05
CA GLN A 33 -4.85 1.15 3.97
C GLN A 33 -3.70 0.26 3.49
N LYS A 34 -3.53 -0.90 4.16
CA LYS A 34 -2.50 -1.88 3.83
C LYS A 34 -3.11 -3.10 3.15
N PRO A 35 -3.19 -3.14 1.81
CA PRO A 35 -3.82 -4.25 1.12
C PRO A 35 -3.02 -5.55 1.33
N LYS A 36 -3.74 -6.62 1.63
CA LYS A 36 -3.21 -7.98 1.74
C LYS A 36 -3.82 -8.83 0.64
N ARG A 37 -2.98 -9.56 -0.09
CA ARG A 37 -3.40 -10.58 -1.05
C ARG A 37 -4.29 -11.62 -0.37
N ARG A 38 -5.30 -12.09 -1.11
CA ARG A 38 -6.09 -13.25 -0.71
C ARG A 38 -5.22 -14.51 -0.79
N GLU A 39 -5.20 -15.31 0.26
CA GLU A 39 -4.28 -16.45 0.41
C GLU A 39 -4.52 -17.59 -0.59
N LYS A 40 -5.74 -17.73 -1.10
CA LYS A 40 -6.13 -18.81 -2.03
C LYS A 40 -6.00 -18.45 -3.52
N ILE A 41 -5.28 -17.39 -3.85
CA ILE A 41 -5.05 -17.00 -5.25
C ILE A 41 -3.84 -17.75 -5.79
N VAL A 42 -4.03 -18.46 -6.90
CA VAL A 42 -2.96 -19.12 -7.64
C VAL A 42 -2.54 -18.23 -8.79
N SER A 43 -1.23 -17.97 -8.94
CA SER A 43 -0.68 -17.18 -10.05
C SER A 43 0.14 -18.05 -10.99
N VAL A 44 0.04 -17.81 -12.29
CA VAL A 44 0.90 -18.42 -13.31
C VAL A 44 1.41 -17.36 -14.27
N ARG A 45 2.70 -17.44 -14.64
CA ARG A 45 3.28 -16.64 -15.72
C ARG A 45 3.07 -17.35 -17.05
N LEU A 46 2.61 -16.63 -18.05
CA LEU A 46 2.38 -17.11 -19.40
C LEU A 46 3.08 -16.18 -20.39
N GLU A 47 3.53 -16.74 -21.51
CA GLU A 47 4.13 -15.98 -22.60
C GLU A 47 3.07 -15.65 -23.65
N SER A 48 3.10 -14.44 -24.19
CA SER A 48 2.36 -14.05 -25.40
C SER A 48 3.34 -13.64 -26.49
N GLN A 49 2.84 -13.45 -27.71
CA GLN A 49 3.69 -13.03 -28.84
C GLN A 49 4.35 -11.66 -28.61
N ASN A 50 3.69 -10.78 -27.85
CA ASN A 50 4.17 -9.42 -27.61
C ASN A 50 4.90 -9.29 -26.27
N GLU A 51 4.37 -9.88 -25.19
CA GLU A 51 4.91 -9.74 -23.84
C GLU A 51 4.45 -10.85 -22.88
N PRO A 52 5.25 -11.18 -21.85
CA PRO A 52 4.81 -12.05 -20.77
C PRO A 52 3.68 -11.38 -19.96
N TYR A 53 2.79 -12.22 -19.43
CA TYR A 53 1.71 -11.77 -18.56
C TYR A 53 1.45 -12.79 -17.45
N TYR A 54 0.72 -12.36 -16.43
CA TYR A 54 0.33 -13.22 -15.32
C TYR A 54 -1.17 -13.45 -15.30
N VAL A 55 -1.59 -14.64 -14.90
CA VAL A 55 -2.99 -14.95 -14.62
C VAL A 55 -3.14 -15.29 -13.15
N LEU A 56 -3.95 -14.51 -12.45
CA LEU A 56 -4.42 -14.80 -11.11
C LEU A 56 -5.72 -15.61 -11.22
N LYS A 57 -5.79 -16.76 -10.55
CA LYS A 57 -6.99 -17.61 -10.50
C LYS A 57 -7.48 -17.72 -9.06
N GLN A 58 -8.77 -17.52 -8.85
CA GLN A 58 -9.47 -17.88 -7.62
C GLN A 58 -10.21 -19.21 -7.85
N PRO A 59 -9.72 -20.35 -7.31
CA PRO A 59 -10.28 -21.66 -7.62
C PRO A 59 -11.75 -21.83 -7.23
N GLU A 60 -12.15 -21.23 -6.10
CA GLU A 60 -13.50 -21.39 -5.54
C GLU A 60 -14.57 -20.72 -6.39
N THR A 61 -14.31 -19.50 -6.88
CA THR A 61 -15.25 -18.71 -7.69
C THR A 61 -15.05 -18.92 -9.18
N LYS A 62 -14.02 -19.67 -9.59
CA LYS A 62 -13.60 -19.87 -10.99
C LYS A 62 -13.36 -18.56 -11.76
N THR A 63 -13.05 -17.49 -11.03
CA THR A 63 -12.73 -16.20 -11.63
C THR A 63 -11.24 -16.10 -11.89
N TYR A 64 -10.88 -15.35 -12.92
CA TYR A 64 -9.49 -15.08 -13.25
C TYR A 64 -9.30 -13.62 -13.62
N LEU A 65 -8.08 -13.13 -13.38
CA LEU A 65 -7.64 -11.80 -13.76
C LEU A 65 -6.30 -11.92 -14.48
N ARG A 66 -6.20 -11.32 -15.66
CA ARG A 66 -4.94 -11.17 -16.37
C ARG A 66 -4.27 -9.87 -15.94
N LEU A 67 -2.99 -9.94 -15.62
CA LEU A 67 -2.15 -8.82 -15.22
C LEU A 67 -0.96 -8.70 -16.17
N SER A 68 -0.56 -7.47 -16.46
CA SER A 68 0.76 -7.19 -17.02
C SER A 68 1.86 -7.58 -16.01
N GLU A 69 3.11 -7.56 -16.44
CA GLU A 69 4.24 -7.77 -15.52
C GLU A 69 4.31 -6.68 -14.44
N GLU A 70 3.99 -5.43 -14.80
CA GLU A 70 3.97 -4.29 -13.89
C GLU A 70 2.88 -4.44 -12.83
N ASP A 71 1.66 -4.77 -13.25
CA ASP A 71 0.52 -4.96 -12.35
C ASP A 71 0.74 -6.16 -11.43
N PHE A 72 1.35 -7.24 -11.94
CA PHE A 72 1.70 -8.41 -11.13
C PHE A 72 2.73 -8.05 -10.06
N ALA A 73 3.75 -7.25 -10.41
CA ALA A 73 4.76 -6.82 -9.46
C ALA A 73 4.16 -5.95 -8.36
N LEU A 74 3.22 -5.06 -8.68
CA LEU A 74 2.46 -4.27 -7.71
C LEU A 74 1.62 -5.17 -6.80
N TRP A 75 0.85 -6.09 -7.39
CA TRP A 75 0.05 -7.08 -6.65
C TRP A 75 0.93 -7.91 -5.70
N TRP A 76 2.13 -8.31 -6.13
CA TRP A 76 3.07 -9.07 -5.30
C TRP A 76 3.52 -8.31 -4.04
N GLN A 77 3.59 -6.98 -4.10
CA GLN A 77 3.92 -6.15 -2.92
C GLN A 77 2.75 -5.99 -1.92
N MET A 78 1.53 -6.42 -2.27
CA MET A 78 0.36 -6.35 -1.38
C MET A 78 0.40 -7.48 -0.33
N ASP A 79 1.32 -7.38 0.63
CA ASP A 79 1.52 -8.34 1.71
C ASP A 79 0.84 -7.94 3.03
N GLY A 80 0.12 -6.82 3.06
CA GLY A 80 -0.49 -6.26 4.26
C GLY A 80 0.44 -5.38 5.11
N THR A 81 1.68 -5.16 4.68
CA THR A 81 2.63 -4.29 5.41
C THR A 81 2.69 -2.88 4.82
N ARG A 82 2.58 -2.77 3.50
CA ARG A 82 2.70 -1.51 2.74
C ARG A 82 1.36 -0.83 2.56
N SER A 83 1.34 0.48 2.70
CA SER A 83 0.15 1.30 2.46
C SER A 83 -0.12 1.48 0.96
N ILE A 84 -1.33 1.87 0.58
CA ILE A 84 -1.65 2.26 -0.81
C ILE A 84 -0.69 3.36 -1.28
N LYS A 85 -0.35 4.32 -0.42
CA LYS A 85 0.64 5.36 -0.72
C LYS A 85 2.01 4.78 -1.07
N ASP A 86 2.51 3.82 -0.28
CA ASP A 86 3.80 3.18 -0.55
C ASP A 86 3.80 2.42 -1.88
N LEU A 87 2.68 1.76 -2.20
CA LEU A 87 2.48 1.01 -3.44
C LEU A 87 2.42 1.95 -4.67
N LEU A 88 1.77 3.11 -4.55
CA LEU A 88 1.78 4.16 -5.56
C LEU A 88 3.21 4.67 -5.82
N PHE A 89 3.97 4.98 -4.77
CA PHE A 89 5.37 5.39 -4.92
C PHE A 89 6.23 4.30 -5.57
N TYR A 90 6.01 3.04 -5.22
CA TYR A 90 6.66 1.90 -5.86
C TYR A 90 6.36 1.87 -7.38
N SER A 91 5.08 1.98 -7.77
CA SER A 91 4.65 1.98 -9.17
C SER A 91 5.29 3.13 -9.96
N LEU A 92 5.16 4.35 -9.45
CA LEU A 92 5.72 5.55 -10.05
C LEU A 92 7.23 5.48 -10.25
N ARG A 93 7.96 5.03 -9.22
CA ARG A 93 9.43 4.96 -9.26
C ARG A 93 9.92 3.86 -10.19
N ARG A 94 9.24 2.71 -10.25
CA ARG A 94 9.72 1.52 -10.98
C ARG A 94 9.27 1.49 -12.43
N TYR A 95 8.03 1.90 -12.71
CA TYR A 95 7.35 1.71 -13.99
C TYR A 95 6.92 3.04 -14.66
N ARG A 96 6.93 4.16 -13.92
CA ARG A 96 6.42 5.47 -14.39
C ARG A 96 4.94 5.45 -14.81
N THR A 97 4.17 4.51 -14.28
CA THR A 97 2.74 4.34 -14.55
C THR A 97 1.92 4.74 -13.32
N LEU A 98 0.72 5.29 -13.57
CA LEU A 98 -0.29 5.70 -12.58
C LEU A 98 -1.57 4.87 -12.76
#